data_AF-A0A7C2U3W4-F1
#
_entry.id   AF-A0A7C2U3W4-F1
#
_cell.length_a   1.000
_cell.length_b   1.000
_cell.length_c   1.000
_cell.angle_alpha   90.00
_cell.angle_beta   90.00
_cell.angle_gamma   90.00
#
_symmetry.space_group_name_H-M   'P 1'
#
loop_
_entity.id
_entity.type
_entity.pdbx_description
1 polymer ?
#
loop_
_entity_poly.entity_id
_entity_poly.type
_entity_poly.pdbx_seq_one_letter_code
_entity_poly.pdbx_strand_id
1 'polypeptide(L)'
;MWQQAGSPKPMTHAEAKRYVIALNDEVFVGYKDWRLPTLEEAMSLMKPTKRKSNLHLDLKFDRNQPWLWTADRSGSYSAWVVDFSRGNCYRDRVDREMYVRVVRSGQ
;
A
#
# COMPACT_ATOMS: atom_id res chain seq x y z
N MET A 1 -8.69 5.63 -7.83
CA MET A 1 -7.61 5.24 -8.76
C MET A 1 -6.38 4.87 -7.94
N TRP A 2 -5.61 3.86 -8.36
CA TRP A 2 -4.46 3.32 -7.63
C TRP A 2 -3.15 3.58 -8.36
N GLN A 3 -2.07 3.83 -7.60
CA GLN A 3 -0.72 3.75 -8.14
C GLN A 3 -0.40 2.29 -8.54
N GLN A 4 -0.02 2.04 -9.79
CA GLN A 4 0.20 0.68 -10.29
C GLN A 4 1.59 0.09 -10.02
N ALA A 5 2.63 0.93 -9.89
CA ALA A 5 3.97 0.47 -9.57
C ALA A 5 4.24 0.36 -8.05
N GLY A 6 3.42 1.00 -7.21
CA GLY A 6 3.72 1.16 -5.79
C GLY A 6 4.99 2.00 -5.54
N SER A 7 5.48 1.97 -4.31
CA SER A 7 6.74 2.60 -3.94
C SER A 7 7.95 1.82 -4.50
N PRO A 8 9.02 2.52 -4.92
CA PRO A 8 10.20 1.87 -5.51
C PRO A 8 11.03 1.09 -4.48
N LYS A 9 10.88 1.40 -3.19
CA LYS A 9 11.54 0.74 -2.07
C LYS A 9 10.57 0.58 -0.89
N PRO A 10 10.80 -0.38 0.01
CA PRO A 10 10.07 -0.45 1.26
C PRO A 10 10.48 0.73 2.15
N MET A 11 9.60 1.12 3.06
CA MET A 11 9.80 2.27 3.95
C MET A 11 8.97 2.12 5.23
N THR A 12 9.35 2.85 6.27
CA THR A 12 8.60 2.93 7.53
C THR A 12 7.22 3.57 7.33
N HIS A 13 6.30 3.39 8.28
CA HIS A 13 4.98 4.02 8.20
C HIS A 13 5.08 5.56 8.18
N ALA A 14 6.07 6.13 8.88
CA ALA A 14 6.31 7.55 8.89
C ALA A 14 6.83 8.05 7.53
N GLU A 15 7.75 7.31 6.90
CA GLU A 15 8.23 7.61 5.55
C GLU A 15 7.14 7.42 4.50
N ALA A 16 6.25 6.44 4.66
CA ALA A 16 5.09 6.24 3.80
C ALA A 16 4.19 7.49 3.75
N LYS A 17 3.99 8.14 4.89
CA LYS A 17 3.27 9.42 4.96
C LYS A 17 4.02 10.55 4.26
N ARG A 18 5.35 10.63 4.42
CA ARG A 18 6.18 11.63 3.72
C ARG A 18 6.17 11.41 2.21
N TYR A 19 6.19 10.15 1.77
CA TYR A 19 6.09 9.78 0.37
C TYR A 19 4.76 10.25 -0.24
N VAL A 20 3.63 10.06 0.46
CA VAL A 20 2.33 10.60 0.03
C VAL A 20 2.36 12.13 -0.11
N ILE A 21 2.94 12.84 0.86
CA ILE A 21 3.04 14.30 0.82
C ILE A 21 3.85 14.74 -0.41
N ALA A 22 5.02 14.12 -0.63
CA ALA A 22 5.86 14.42 -1.80
C ALA A 22 5.12 14.20 -3.13
N LEU A 23 4.39 13.08 -3.27
CA LEU A 23 3.59 12.84 -4.48
C LEU A 23 2.53 13.92 -4.72
N ASN A 24 1.91 14.44 -3.66
CA ASN A 24 0.90 15.49 -3.77
C ASN A 24 1.51 16.86 -4.10
N ASP A 25 2.68 17.16 -3.54
CA ASP A 25 3.42 18.38 -3.84
C ASP A 25 3.90 18.40 -5.30
N GLU A 26 4.37 17.26 -5.80
CA GLU A 26 4.81 17.06 -7.18
C GLU A 26 3.66 16.98 -8.20
N VAL A 27 2.41 16.98 -7.75
CA VAL A 27 1.24 16.79 -8.63
C VAL A 27 1.37 15.48 -9.41
N PHE A 28 1.79 14.40 -8.73
CA PHE A 28 2.13 13.13 -9.36
C PHE A 28 1.00 12.66 -10.29
N VAL A 29 1.36 12.47 -11.57
CA VAL A 29 0.46 12.14 -12.69
C VAL A 29 -0.79 13.03 -12.79
N GLY A 30 -0.66 14.32 -12.45
CA GLY A 30 -1.71 15.33 -12.54
C GLY A 30 -2.62 15.44 -11.31
N TYR A 31 -2.25 14.79 -10.20
CA TYR A 31 -3.13 14.60 -9.05
C TYR A 31 -2.45 14.97 -7.72
N LYS A 32 -3.22 15.54 -6.78
CA LYS A 32 -2.76 16.01 -5.45
C LYS A 32 -3.52 15.45 -4.25
N ASP A 33 -4.39 14.46 -4.46
CA ASP A 33 -5.19 13.86 -3.36
C ASP A 33 -4.83 12.39 -3.08
N TRP A 34 -3.59 12.02 -3.41
CA TRP A 34 -3.04 10.72 -3.06
C TRP A 34 -3.04 10.56 -1.54
N ARG A 35 -3.36 9.34 -1.10
CA ARG A 35 -3.29 8.93 0.30
C ARG A 35 -2.87 7.46 0.42
N LEU A 36 -2.53 7.07 1.64
CA LEU A 36 -2.45 5.65 2.00
C LEU A 36 -3.86 5.02 1.90
N PRO A 37 -3.95 3.77 1.45
CA PRO A 37 -5.22 3.05 1.39
C PRO A 37 -5.67 2.67 2.80
N THR A 38 -6.97 2.54 3.00
CA THR A 38 -7.49 1.84 4.19
C THR A 38 -7.23 0.34 4.07
N LEU A 39 -7.39 -0.38 5.18
CA LEU A 39 -7.25 -1.83 5.23
C LEU A 39 -8.26 -2.50 4.31
N GLU A 40 -9.51 -2.03 4.34
CA GLU A 40 -10.59 -2.54 3.49
C GLU A 40 -10.26 -2.34 2.00
N GLU A 41 -9.77 -1.16 1.62
CA GLU A 41 -9.36 -0.88 0.25
C GLU A 41 -8.20 -1.76 -0.20
N ALA A 42 -7.16 -1.90 0.62
CA ALA A 42 -6.01 -2.74 0.31
C ALA A 42 -6.41 -4.22 0.23
N MET A 43 -7.28 -4.70 1.12
CA MET A 43 -7.82 -6.06 1.09
C MET A 43 -8.73 -6.31 -0.12
N SER A 44 -9.44 -5.29 -0.63
CA SER A 44 -10.26 -5.41 -1.84
C SER A 44 -9.44 -5.77 -3.10
N LEU A 45 -8.13 -5.50 -3.08
CA LEU A 45 -7.22 -5.89 -4.16
C LEU A 45 -6.88 -7.39 -4.14
N MET A 46 -7.10 -8.06 -3.01
CA MET A 46 -6.78 -9.46 -2.79
C MET A 46 -7.58 -10.37 -3.75
N LYS A 47 -6.90 -11.27 -4.43
CA LYS A 47 -7.52 -12.29 -5.29
C LYS A 47 -7.60 -13.64 -4.56
N PRO A 48 -8.66 -14.43 -4.79
CA PRO A 48 -8.84 -15.71 -4.10
C PRO A 48 -7.73 -16.71 -4.44
N THR A 49 -7.18 -16.64 -5.65
CA THR A 49 -6.08 -17.48 -6.11
C THR A 49 -4.90 -16.63 -6.56
N LYS A 50 -3.69 -17.19 -6.39
CA LYS A 50 -2.47 -16.56 -6.88
C LYS A 50 -2.49 -16.47 -8.40
N ARG A 51 -2.00 -15.35 -8.92
CA ARG A 51 -1.83 -15.12 -10.37
C ARG A 51 -0.42 -15.55 -10.80
N LYS A 52 -0.07 -15.33 -12.07
CA LYS A 52 1.27 -15.62 -12.64
C LYS A 52 2.43 -14.96 -11.86
N SER A 53 2.14 -13.92 -11.09
CA SER A 53 3.08 -13.23 -10.19
C SER A 53 3.37 -13.97 -8.88
N ASN A 54 2.72 -15.12 -8.61
CA ASN A 54 2.73 -15.82 -7.32
C ASN A 54 2.19 -14.98 -6.13
N LEU A 55 1.44 -13.92 -6.45
CA LEU A 55 0.72 -13.08 -5.50
C LEU A 55 -0.79 -13.23 -5.70
N HIS A 56 -1.53 -13.04 -4.63
CA HIS A 56 -2.98 -12.85 -4.61
C HIS A 56 -3.35 -11.43 -5.10
N LEU A 57 -2.77 -11.00 -6.21
CA LEU A 57 -2.91 -9.64 -6.75
C LEU A 57 -3.11 -9.69 -8.26
N ASP A 58 -3.89 -8.75 -8.78
CA ASP A 58 -4.12 -8.61 -10.21
C ASP A 58 -2.84 -8.22 -10.96
N LEU A 59 -2.66 -8.71 -12.19
CA LEU A 59 -1.46 -8.49 -13.00
C LEU A 59 -1.30 -7.03 -13.45
N LYS A 60 -2.34 -6.20 -13.34
CA LYS A 60 -2.25 -4.74 -13.56
C LYS A 60 -1.40 -4.00 -12.53
N PHE A 61 -1.08 -4.67 -11.42
CA PHE A 61 -0.22 -4.13 -10.38
C PHE A 61 1.16 -4.77 -10.46
N ASP A 62 2.19 -3.99 -10.20
CA ASP A 62 3.55 -4.52 -10.08
C ASP A 62 3.62 -5.57 -8.96
N ARG A 63 4.34 -6.65 -9.25
CA ARG A 63 4.55 -7.82 -8.39
C ARG A 63 5.67 -7.63 -7.36
N ASN A 64 6.43 -6.54 -7.46
CA ASN A 64 7.55 -6.27 -6.56
C ASN A 64 7.12 -5.84 -5.15
N GLN A 65 5.84 -5.55 -4.93
CA GLN A 65 5.27 -5.15 -3.63
C GLN A 65 4.38 -6.25 -3.05
N PRO A 66 4.96 -7.30 -2.44
CA PRO A 66 4.21 -8.42 -1.86
C PRO A 66 3.38 -8.03 -0.63
N TRP A 67 3.73 -6.95 0.07
CA TRP A 67 3.02 -6.46 1.25
C TRP A 67 2.92 -4.93 1.25
N LEU A 68 1.80 -4.39 1.73
CA LEU A 68 1.52 -2.95 1.70
C LEU A 68 1.14 -2.41 3.08
N TRP A 69 1.70 -1.25 3.43
CA TRP A 69 1.18 -0.42 4.52
C TRP A 69 -0.23 0.08 4.22
N THR A 70 -1.07 0.12 5.26
CA THR A 70 -2.36 0.83 5.23
C THR A 70 -2.32 2.08 6.10
N ALA A 71 -3.32 2.95 5.95
CA ALA A 71 -3.51 4.13 6.79
C ALA A 71 -3.89 3.77 8.24
N ASP A 72 -4.48 2.58 8.44
CA ASP A 72 -5.10 2.14 9.68
C ASP A 72 -4.05 1.80 10.73
N ARG A 73 -4.02 2.62 11.77
CA ARG A 73 -3.16 2.43 12.92
C ARG A 73 -3.82 1.54 13.97
N SER A 74 -2.99 0.78 14.67
CA SER A 74 -3.38 0.06 15.88
C SER A 74 -2.48 0.50 17.03
N GLY A 75 -2.99 1.39 17.87
CA GLY A 75 -2.22 2.03 18.94
C GLY A 75 -1.09 2.94 18.44
N SER A 76 -0.11 3.20 19.31
CA SER A 76 0.98 4.16 19.07
C SER A 76 2.17 3.60 18.27
N TYR A 77 2.29 2.28 18.17
CA TYR A 77 3.48 1.65 17.60
C TYR A 77 3.20 0.63 16.50
N SER A 78 1.94 0.41 16.11
CA SER A 78 1.62 -0.54 15.03
C SER A 78 0.62 0.01 14.02
N ALA A 79 0.68 -0.53 12.81
CA ALA A 79 -0.26 -0.27 11.73
C ALA A 79 -0.59 -1.58 11.01
N TRP A 80 -1.68 -1.58 10.25
CA TRP A 80 -2.07 -2.74 9.46
C TRP A 80 -1.26 -2.86 8.17
N VAL A 81 -0.98 -4.11 7.82
CA VAL A 81 -0.28 -4.53 6.61
C VAL A 81 -1.13 -5.56 5.90
N VAL A 82 -1.26 -5.43 4.58
CA VAL A 82 -1.86 -6.45 3.72
C VAL A 82 -0.76 -7.21 3.01
N ASP A 83 -0.75 -8.54 3.12
CA ASP A 83 0.25 -9.44 2.53
C ASP A 83 -0.40 -10.27 1.41
N PHE A 84 -0.13 -9.86 0.17
CA PHE A 84 -0.60 -10.55 -1.03
C PHE A 84 0.17 -11.84 -1.32
N SER A 85 1.32 -12.07 -0.69
CA SER A 85 2.06 -13.31 -0.84
C SER A 85 1.41 -14.46 -0.06
N ARG A 86 0.80 -14.12 1.09
CA ARG A 86 0.11 -15.05 2.00
C ARG A 86 -1.41 -14.98 1.94
N GLY A 87 -1.97 -13.94 1.33
CA GLY A 87 -3.42 -13.79 1.21
C GLY A 87 -4.10 -13.33 2.50
N ASN A 88 -3.39 -12.58 3.36
CA ASN A 88 -3.90 -12.17 4.67
C ASN A 88 -3.55 -10.72 5.01
N CYS A 89 -3.94 -10.28 6.20
CA CYS A 89 -3.49 -9.02 6.80
C CYS A 89 -3.08 -9.25 8.25
N TYR A 90 -2.18 -8.40 8.75
CA TYR A 90 -1.71 -8.43 10.12
C TYR A 90 -1.27 -7.04 10.58
N ARG A 91 -1.01 -6.89 11.88
CA ARG A 91 -0.44 -5.67 12.45
C ARG A 91 1.06 -5.84 12.60
N ASP A 92 1.81 -4.83 12.21
CA ASP A 92 3.25 -4.80 12.42
C ASP A 92 3.68 -3.45 12.97
N ARG A 93 4.91 -3.40 13.51
CA ARG A 93 5.47 -2.21 14.08
C ARG A 93 5.74 -1.16 13.01
N VAL A 94 5.41 0.09 13.31
CA VAL A 94 5.53 1.22 12.36
C VAL A 94 6.96 1.57 11.95
N ASP A 95 7.95 1.06 12.68
CA ASP A 95 9.39 1.18 12.40
C ASP A 95 9.92 0.10 11.45
N ARG A 96 9.10 -0.90 11.08
CA ARG A 96 9.44 -1.83 10.00
C ARG A 96 9.23 -1.20 8.62
N GLU A 97 9.95 -1.74 7.64
CA GLU A 97 9.85 -1.29 6.27
C GLU A 97 8.89 -2.17 5.46
N MET A 98 7.85 -1.54 4.90
CA MET A 98 6.88 -2.19 4.00
C MET A 98 6.70 -1.32 2.76
N TYR A 99 6.21 -1.91 1.66
CA TYR A 99 5.90 -1.11 0.47
C TYR A 99 4.61 -0.31 0.66
N VAL A 100 4.42 0.68 -0.22
CA VAL A 100 3.25 1.55 -0.20
C VAL A 100 2.63 1.55 -1.59
N ARG A 101 1.30 1.57 -1.65
CA ARG A 101 0.56 1.81 -2.89
C ARG A 101 -0.51 2.84 -2.61
N VAL A 102 -0.34 4.03 -3.15
CA VAL A 102 -1.28 5.12 -2.88
C VAL A 102 -2.57 4.97 -3.68
N VAL A 103 -3.65 5.47 -3.11
CA VAL A 103 -4.99 5.54 -3.71
C VAL A 103 -5.46 6.99 -3.67
N ARG A 104 -6.23 7.42 -4.67
CA ARG A 104 -6.85 8.77 -4.72
C ARG A 104 -7.97 8.89 -3.69
N SER A 105 -8.17 10.09 -3.16
CA SER A 105 -9.30 10.40 -2.28
C SER A 105 -10.60 10.56 -3.10
N GLY A 106 -11.75 10.13 -2.57
CA GLY A 106 -13.03 10.15 -3.29
C GLY A 106 -13.32 8.91 -4.14
N GLN A 107 -12.81 7.75 -3.70
CA GLN A 107 -13.20 6.44 -4.23
C GLN A 107 -14.27 5.80 -3.38
#